data_AF-A0AAE5LV88-F1
#
_entry.id   AF-A0AAE5LV88-F1
#
_cell.length_a   1.000
_cell.length_b   1.000
_cell.length_c   1.000
_cell.angle_alpha   90.00
_cell.angle_beta   90.00
_cell.angle_gamma   90.00
#
_symmetry.space_group_name_H-M   'P 1'
#
loop_
_entity.id
_entity.type
_entity.pdbx_description
1 polymer ?
#
loop_
_entity_poly.entity_id
_entity_poly.type
_entity_poly.pdbx_seq_one_letter_code
_entity_poly.pdbx_strand_id
1 'polypeptide(L)'
;MRDPALYAQTDHFHDRLRQQGRYITLERVAEAIEYGQLRWNTQDGWRFALTEAGVEYIVVVTDTETRSPVVVTGWTQLACEETARASDRWTENDLETIQLRTDLSTNRETQIPEQIRPRIVTHPFRVGGHRIITGPGEADVRCVDCAGKFRSKEELCSSYCPR
;
A
#
# COMPACT_ATOMS: atom_id res chain seq x y z
N MET A 1 -0.88 -14.15 25.37
CA MET A 1 -1.43 -13.01 24.60
C MET A 1 -0.37 -11.92 24.60
N ARG A 2 -0.04 -11.34 23.45
CA ARG A 2 1.01 -10.29 23.31
C ARG A 2 0.37 -8.91 23.50
N ASP A 3 1.10 -7.97 24.07
CA ASP A 3 0.60 -6.60 24.31
C ASP A 3 1.03 -5.63 23.19
N PRO A 4 0.10 -5.13 22.36
CA PRO A 4 0.41 -4.18 21.29
C PRO A 4 0.97 -2.84 21.78
N ALA A 5 0.69 -2.44 23.02
CA ALA A 5 1.18 -1.17 23.58
C ALA A 5 2.70 -1.13 23.76
N LEU A 6 3.36 -2.30 23.74
CA LEU A 6 4.82 -2.41 23.84
C LEU A 6 5.54 -2.16 22.50
N TYR A 7 4.80 -2.03 21.40
CA TYR A 7 5.37 -1.87 20.06
C TYR A 7 5.30 -0.41 19.62
N ALA A 8 6.46 0.22 19.42
CA ALA A 8 6.50 1.58 18.90
C ALA A 8 6.16 1.63 17.40
N GLN A 9 5.65 2.75 16.93
CA GLN A 9 5.23 2.95 15.55
C GLN A 9 6.19 3.92 14.84
N THR A 10 6.59 3.60 13.62
CA THR A 10 7.47 4.47 12.81
C THR A 10 6.68 5.49 12.01
N ASP A 11 7.31 6.62 11.68
CA ASP A 11 6.74 7.60 10.73
C ASP A 11 6.45 6.94 9.38
N HIS A 12 7.33 6.03 8.92
CA HIS A 12 7.11 5.24 7.71
C HIS A 12 5.81 4.43 7.77
N PHE A 13 5.54 3.79 8.92
CA PHE A 13 4.30 3.06 9.13
C PHE A 13 3.08 4.00 9.10
N HIS A 14 3.15 5.17 9.75
CA HIS A 14 2.07 6.16 9.72
C HIS A 14 1.77 6.68 8.31
N ASP A 15 2.80 6.92 7.50
CA ASP A 15 2.61 7.33 6.11
C ASP A 15 1.95 6.24 5.28
N ARG A 16 2.23 4.97 5.58
CA ARG A 16 1.59 3.83 4.91
C ARG A 16 0.11 3.74 5.26
N LEU A 17 -0.29 3.97 6.51
CA LEU A 17 -1.70 3.96 6.93
C LEU A 17 -2.55 5.00 6.17
N ARG A 18 -1.96 6.10 5.70
CA ARG A 18 -2.66 7.16 4.96
C ARG A 18 -2.82 6.87 3.47
N GLN A 19 -2.20 5.81 2.94
CA GLN A 19 -2.25 5.48 1.52
C GLN A 19 -3.59 4.85 1.14
N GLN A 20 -4.29 5.44 0.17
CA GLN A 20 -5.51 4.85 -0.38
C GLN A 20 -5.27 3.45 -0.98
N GLY A 21 -6.28 2.59 -0.85
CA GLY A 21 -6.21 1.19 -1.26
C GLY A 21 -5.31 0.32 -0.38
N ARG A 22 -5.08 0.73 0.88
CA ARG A 22 -4.55 -0.14 1.93
C ARG A 22 -5.67 -0.43 2.93
N TYR A 23 -5.78 -1.69 3.30
CA TYR A 23 -6.80 -2.19 4.24
C TYR A 23 -6.23 -2.43 5.63
N ILE A 24 -5.00 -1.98 5.88
CA ILE A 24 -4.35 -2.07 7.18
C ILE A 24 -4.69 -0.83 8.02
N THR A 25 -5.13 -1.07 9.25
CA THR A 25 -5.48 -0.03 10.24
C THR A 25 -4.71 -0.29 11.54
N LEU A 26 -4.67 0.70 12.44
CA LEU A 26 -4.05 0.52 13.76
C LEU A 26 -4.70 -0.61 14.56
N GLU A 27 -6.03 -0.72 14.48
CA GLU A 27 -6.80 -1.81 15.10
C GLU A 27 -6.35 -3.17 14.57
N ARG A 28 -6.26 -3.35 13.24
CA ARG A 28 -5.79 -4.60 12.65
C ARG A 28 -4.34 -4.92 12.98
N VAL A 29 -3.51 -3.90 13.18
CA VAL A 29 -2.13 -4.10 13.66
C VAL A 29 -2.12 -4.60 15.11
N ALA A 30 -2.92 -4.01 15.99
CA ALA A 30 -3.03 -4.46 17.36
C ALA A 30 -3.51 -5.91 17.44
N GLU A 31 -4.57 -6.25 16.70
CA GLU A 31 -5.08 -7.61 16.63
C GLU A 31 -4.04 -8.60 16.05
N ALA A 32 -3.29 -8.20 15.03
CA ALA A 32 -2.25 -9.05 14.47
C ALA A 32 -1.11 -9.32 15.47
N ILE A 33 -0.70 -8.31 16.23
CA ILE A 33 0.30 -8.48 17.30
C ILE A 33 -0.25 -9.42 18.38
N GLU A 34 -1.50 -9.23 18.80
CA GLU A 34 -2.09 -9.95 19.92
C GLU A 34 -2.41 -11.42 19.57
N TYR A 35 -3.06 -11.63 18.42
CA TYR A 35 -3.67 -12.91 18.01
C TYR A 35 -3.04 -13.54 16.78
N GLY A 36 -2.37 -12.76 15.93
CA GLY A 36 -1.79 -13.25 14.68
C GLY A 36 -0.65 -14.25 14.90
N GLN A 37 -0.42 -15.12 13.92
CA GLN A 37 0.70 -16.05 13.92
C GLN A 37 2.03 -15.29 13.80
N LEU A 38 2.97 -15.55 14.72
CA LEU A 38 4.34 -15.04 14.59
C LEU A 38 5.10 -15.87 13.55
N ARG A 39 5.73 -15.18 12.58
CA ARG A 39 6.56 -15.75 11.51
C ARG A 39 7.92 -15.03 11.50
N TRP A 40 8.97 -15.74 11.14
CA TRP A 40 10.31 -15.18 10.96
C TRP A 40 10.67 -15.13 9.48
N ASN A 41 11.29 -14.04 9.04
CA ASN A 41 11.90 -13.93 7.71
C ASN A 41 13.34 -13.39 7.84
N THR A 42 14.26 -13.96 7.06
CA THR A 42 15.68 -13.59 7.04
C THR A 42 15.96 -12.18 6.49
N GLN A 43 15.02 -11.56 5.77
CA GLN A 43 15.21 -10.25 5.14
C GLN A 43 14.68 -9.06 5.96
N ASP A 44 13.47 -9.20 6.54
CA ASP A 44 12.76 -8.07 7.18
C ASP A 44 12.44 -8.31 8.67
N GLY A 45 12.94 -9.40 9.27
CA GLY A 45 12.74 -9.72 10.68
C GLY A 45 11.42 -10.44 10.99
N TRP A 46 10.78 -10.07 12.11
CA TRP A 46 9.57 -10.72 12.62
C TRP A 46 8.33 -10.22 11.88
N ARG A 47 7.38 -11.13 11.65
CA ARG A 47 6.08 -10.82 11.04
C ARG A 47 4.96 -11.40 11.87
N PHE A 48 3.91 -10.61 12.09
CA PHE A 48 2.64 -11.13 12.58
C PHE A 48 1.66 -11.26 11.42
N ALA A 49 1.07 -12.44 11.27
CA ALA A 49 0.10 -12.74 10.22
C ALA A 49 -1.26 -13.07 10.84
N LEU A 50 -2.25 -12.23 10.60
CA LEU A 50 -3.64 -12.44 11.01
C LEU A 50 -4.50 -12.69 9.77
N THR A 51 -5.23 -13.78 9.74
CA THR A 51 -6.13 -14.09 8.62
C THR A 51 -7.58 -13.93 9.04
N GLU A 52 -8.34 -13.16 8.27
CA GLU A 52 -9.76 -12.94 8.47
C GLU A 52 -10.45 -12.87 7.10
N ALA A 53 -11.57 -13.59 6.95
CA ALA A 53 -12.36 -13.55 5.71
C ALA A 53 -11.52 -13.73 4.43
N GLY A 54 -10.61 -14.71 4.43
CA GLY A 54 -9.77 -15.04 3.27
C GLY A 54 -8.63 -14.05 2.95
N VAL A 55 -8.48 -12.96 3.73
CA VAL A 55 -7.40 -11.98 3.59
C VAL A 55 -6.46 -12.08 4.80
N GLU A 56 -5.16 -12.05 4.54
CA GLU A 56 -4.11 -12.01 5.56
C GLU A 56 -3.56 -10.60 5.74
N TYR A 57 -3.57 -10.10 6.97
CA TYR A 57 -2.89 -8.89 7.40
C TYR A 57 -1.50 -9.26 7.90
N ILE A 58 -0.48 -8.74 7.24
CA ILE A 58 0.92 -8.92 7.62
C ILE A 58 1.45 -7.64 8.25
N VAL A 59 1.96 -7.75 9.47
CA VAL A 59 2.63 -6.67 10.21
C VAL A 59 4.09 -7.04 10.39
N VAL A 60 4.99 -6.19 9.92
CA VAL A 60 6.43 -6.38 10.08
C VAL A 60 6.89 -5.62 11.31
N VAL A 61 7.59 -6.35 12.18
CA VAL A 61 8.22 -5.83 13.38
C VAL A 61 9.71 -6.10 13.30
N THR A 62 10.50 -5.05 13.52
CA THR A 62 11.93 -5.20 13.75
C THR A 62 12.23 -5.06 15.23
N ASP A 63 13.23 -5.81 15.67
CA ASP A 63 13.94 -5.42 16.89
C ASP A 63 14.75 -4.17 16.59
N THR A 64 14.91 -3.30 17.59
CA THR A 64 15.77 -2.12 17.47
C THR A 64 16.87 -2.21 18.51
N GLU A 65 17.87 -1.33 18.43
CA GLU A 65 18.86 -1.19 19.50
C GLU A 65 18.24 -0.66 20.82
N THR A 66 16.95 -0.31 20.81
CA THR A 66 16.18 0.11 21.99
C THR A 66 15.35 -1.04 22.57
N ARG A 67 14.93 -0.93 23.83
CA ARG A 67 14.23 -2.00 24.58
C ARG A 67 12.81 -2.34 24.08
N SER A 68 12.35 -1.74 22.99
CA SER A 68 11.00 -1.92 22.47
C SER A 68 11.02 -2.36 21.01
N PRO A 69 10.27 -3.43 20.64
CA PRO A 69 10.08 -3.80 19.26
C PRO A 69 9.33 -2.69 18.50
N VAL A 70 9.60 -2.55 17.20
CA VAL A 70 9.06 -1.45 16.39
C VAL A 70 8.30 -1.96 15.18
N VAL A 71 7.07 -1.47 14.98
CA VAL A 71 6.28 -1.69 13.77
C VAL A 71 6.85 -0.83 12.64
N VAL A 72 7.40 -1.52 11.63
CA VAL A 72 8.03 -0.88 10.47
C VAL A 72 7.01 -0.68 9.35
N THR A 73 6.22 -1.69 9.05
CA THR A 73 5.25 -1.63 7.96
C THR A 73 4.18 -2.72 8.08
N GLY A 74 3.18 -2.65 7.23
CA GLY A 74 2.27 -3.77 7.04
C GLY A 74 1.43 -3.66 5.77
N TRP A 75 0.83 -4.77 5.37
CA TRP A 75 0.02 -4.89 4.17
C TRP A 75 -1.00 -6.03 4.30
N THR A 76 -1.89 -6.10 3.31
CA THR A 76 -2.84 -7.21 3.14
C THR A 76 -2.47 -8.04 1.92
N GLN A 77 -2.77 -9.33 1.95
CA GLN A 77 -2.69 -10.23 0.79
C GLN A 77 -3.81 -11.26 0.82
N LEU A 78 -4.15 -11.86 -0.32
CA LEU A 78 -5.12 -12.96 -0.35
C LEU A 78 -4.49 -14.21 0.27
N ALA A 79 -5.16 -14.77 1.29
CA ALA A 79 -4.80 -16.04 1.90
C ALA A 79 -5.57 -17.21 1.26
N CYS A 80 -6.85 -16.98 0.95
CA CYS A 80 -7.71 -17.92 0.26
C CYS A 80 -8.76 -17.14 -0.55
N GLU A 81 -8.63 -17.17 -1.88
CA GLU A 81 -9.51 -16.42 -2.77
C GLU A 81 -10.98 -16.86 -2.65
N GLU A 82 -11.24 -18.17 -2.57
CA GLU A 82 -12.59 -18.71 -2.40
C GLU A 82 -13.26 -18.18 -1.13
N THR A 83 -12.53 -18.19 0.00
CA THR A 83 -13.04 -17.68 1.26
C THR A 83 -13.24 -16.16 1.23
N ALA A 84 -12.35 -15.44 0.54
CA ALA A 84 -12.44 -13.99 0.43
C ALA A 84 -13.64 -13.55 -0.43
N ARG A 85 -13.90 -14.24 -1.55
CA ARG A 85 -15.04 -13.99 -2.43
C ARG A 85 -16.39 -14.39 -1.81
N ALA A 86 -16.39 -15.40 -0.95
CA ALA A 86 -17.59 -15.82 -0.21
C ALA A 86 -17.93 -14.89 0.97
N SER A 87 -17.08 -13.93 1.31
CA SER A 87 -17.29 -13.02 2.44
C SER A 87 -17.99 -11.73 2.02
N ASP A 88 -19.00 -11.33 2.78
CA ASP A 88 -19.67 -10.02 2.63
C ASP A 88 -18.77 -8.83 3.04
N ARG A 89 -17.58 -9.10 3.58
CA ARG A 89 -16.63 -8.08 4.02
C ARG A 89 -15.97 -7.33 2.87
N TRP A 90 -15.76 -8.01 1.74
CA TRP A 90 -14.92 -7.50 0.66
C TRP A 90 -15.74 -7.31 -0.59
N THR A 91 -15.62 -6.14 -1.21
CA THR A 91 -16.11 -5.98 -2.57
C THR A 91 -15.13 -6.62 -3.55
N GLU A 92 -15.60 -6.94 -4.76
CA GLU A 92 -14.73 -7.45 -5.83
C GLU A 92 -13.56 -6.49 -6.11
N ASN A 93 -13.82 -5.19 -6.13
CA ASN A 93 -12.80 -4.16 -6.29
C ASN A 93 -11.77 -4.17 -5.14
N ASP A 94 -12.17 -4.52 -3.91
CA ASP A 94 -11.22 -4.66 -2.79
C ASP A 94 -10.30 -5.85 -3.00
N LEU A 95 -10.86 -7.00 -3.40
CA LEU A 95 -10.08 -8.22 -3.66
C LEU A 95 -9.09 -8.02 -4.82
N GLU A 96 -9.54 -7.40 -5.92
CA GLU A 96 -8.68 -7.01 -7.03
C GLU A 96 -7.56 -6.05 -6.59
N THR A 97 -7.89 -5.07 -5.76
CA THR A 97 -6.91 -4.12 -5.23
C THR A 97 -5.89 -4.81 -4.34
N ILE A 98 -6.31 -5.72 -3.46
CA ILE A 98 -5.43 -6.49 -2.60
C ILE A 98 -4.49 -7.35 -3.44
N GLN A 99 -5.04 -8.11 -4.39
CA GLN A 99 -4.26 -8.99 -5.27
C GLN A 99 -3.22 -8.22 -6.08
N LEU A 100 -3.61 -7.12 -6.74
CA LEU A 100 -2.71 -6.28 -7.51
C LEU A 100 -1.53 -5.78 -6.66
N ARG A 101 -1.78 -5.39 -5.41
CA ARG A 101 -0.72 -4.89 -4.52
C ARG A 101 0.20 -6.01 -4.04
N THR A 102 -0.31 -7.21 -3.82
CA THR A 102 0.50 -8.40 -3.54
C THR A 102 1.43 -8.68 -4.71
N ASP A 103 0.91 -8.69 -5.94
CA ASP A 103 1.69 -8.97 -7.15
C ASP A 103 2.79 -7.93 -7.39
N LEU A 104 2.46 -6.64 -7.21
CA LEU A 104 3.45 -5.54 -7.28
C LEU A 104 4.52 -5.60 -6.19
N SER A 105 4.19 -6.16 -5.02
CA SER A 105 5.14 -6.30 -3.91
C SER A 105 6.07 -7.50 -4.09
N THR A 106 5.56 -8.61 -4.67
CA THR A 106 6.34 -9.82 -4.95
C THR A 106 7.28 -9.61 -6.13
N ASN A 107 6.86 -8.85 -7.13
CA ASN A 107 7.63 -8.59 -8.35
C ASN A 107 8.36 -7.23 -8.31
N ARG A 108 9.02 -6.90 -7.18
CA ARG A 108 9.71 -5.61 -7.01
C ARG A 108 10.76 -5.29 -8.09
N GLU A 109 11.41 -6.32 -8.66
CA GLU A 109 12.42 -6.18 -9.72
C GLU A 109 11.83 -6.38 -11.13
N THR A 110 10.69 -7.06 -11.24
CA THR A 110 9.91 -7.11 -12.48
C THR A 110 8.94 -5.95 -12.42
N GLN A 111 9.39 -4.76 -12.84
CA GLN A 111 8.45 -3.74 -13.26
C GLN A 111 7.42 -4.47 -14.15
N ILE A 112 6.14 -4.50 -13.78
CA ILE A 112 5.08 -5.07 -14.63
C ILE A 112 4.36 -3.93 -15.36
N PRO A 113 4.96 -3.27 -16.39
CA PRO A 113 4.23 -2.36 -17.26
C PRO A 113 3.07 -3.04 -17.97
N GLU A 114 3.17 -4.34 -18.27
CA GLU A 114 2.30 -4.99 -19.24
C GLU A 114 0.92 -5.43 -18.69
N GLN A 115 0.73 -5.44 -17.37
CA GLN A 115 -0.54 -5.88 -16.74
C GLN A 115 -1.32 -4.73 -16.06
N ILE A 116 -0.69 -3.58 -15.86
CA ILE A 116 -1.46 -2.35 -15.63
C ILE A 116 -2.03 -1.98 -16.99
N ARG A 117 -3.25 -2.44 -17.30
CA ARG A 117 -3.96 -1.91 -18.47
C ARG A 117 -3.97 -0.38 -18.33
N PRO A 118 -3.31 0.36 -19.24
CA PRO A 118 -3.35 1.80 -19.20
C PRO A 118 -4.82 2.19 -19.27
N ARG A 119 -5.36 2.73 -18.17
CA ARG A 119 -6.64 3.43 -18.28
C ARG A 119 -6.35 4.55 -19.26
N ILE A 120 -6.96 4.48 -20.44
CA ILE A 120 -6.90 5.55 -21.41
C ILE A 120 -7.68 6.70 -20.78
N VAL A 121 -6.96 7.57 -20.08
CA VAL A 121 -7.52 8.81 -19.55
C VAL A 121 -7.59 9.78 -20.73
N THR A 122 -8.67 9.68 -21.50
CA THR A 122 -8.92 10.49 -22.71
C THR A 122 -9.13 11.98 -22.41
N HIS A 123 -9.20 12.37 -21.14
CA HIS A 123 -9.51 13.74 -20.71
C HIS A 123 -8.58 14.20 -19.59
N PRO A 124 -8.07 15.45 -19.61
CA PRO A 124 -7.21 15.97 -18.55
C PRO A 124 -7.90 15.94 -17.18
N PHE A 125 -7.24 15.40 -16.14
CA PHE A 125 -7.77 15.31 -14.77
C PHE A 125 -6.97 16.19 -13.80
N ARG A 126 -7.58 16.64 -12.69
CA ARG A 126 -6.93 17.59 -11.77
C ARG A 126 -6.12 16.89 -10.68
N VAL A 127 -4.86 17.28 -10.51
CA VAL A 127 -3.99 16.89 -9.39
C VAL A 127 -3.10 18.09 -9.02
N GLY A 128 -2.93 18.39 -7.73
CA GLY A 128 -1.99 19.44 -7.28
C GLY A 128 -2.26 20.85 -7.83
N GLY A 129 -3.49 21.14 -8.26
CA GLY A 129 -3.84 22.41 -8.92
C GLY A 129 -3.63 22.43 -10.44
N HIS A 130 -2.99 21.39 -11.01
CA HIS A 130 -2.73 21.18 -12.44
C HIS A 130 -3.81 20.33 -13.09
N ARG A 131 -4.07 20.51 -14.39
CA ARG A 131 -4.86 19.57 -15.21
C ARG A 131 -3.91 18.72 -16.04
N ILE A 132 -3.80 17.44 -15.72
CA ILE A 132 -2.76 16.57 -16.27
C ILE A 132 -3.26 15.57 -17.32
N ILE A 133 -2.40 15.33 -18.30
CA ILE A 133 -2.46 14.25 -19.28
C ILE A 133 -1.21 13.38 -19.17
N THR A 134 -1.31 12.12 -19.56
CA THR A 134 -0.18 11.18 -19.65
C THR A 134 -0.53 10.09 -20.67
N GLY A 135 0.43 9.75 -21.53
CA GLY A 135 0.31 8.68 -22.50
C GLY A 135 0.62 7.30 -21.91
N PRO A 136 0.12 6.21 -22.50
CA PRO A 136 0.53 4.85 -22.12
C PRO A 136 2.06 4.71 -22.17
N GLY A 137 2.66 4.27 -21.06
CA GLY A 137 4.10 4.05 -20.96
C GLY A 137 4.95 5.31 -20.74
N GLU A 138 4.34 6.50 -20.60
CA GLU A 138 5.10 7.71 -20.27
C GLU A 138 5.55 7.71 -18.81
N ALA A 139 6.80 8.08 -18.57
CA ALA A 139 7.39 8.20 -17.23
C ALA A 139 7.13 9.58 -16.56
N ASP A 140 6.41 10.46 -17.24
CA ASP A 140 6.03 11.79 -16.79
C ASP A 140 4.54 12.08 -17.05
N VAL A 141 3.96 12.94 -16.22
CA VAL A 141 2.64 13.55 -16.46
C VAL A 141 2.82 15.00 -16.86
N ARG A 142 1.98 15.50 -17.77
CA ARG A 142 2.06 16.87 -18.31
C ARG A 142 0.82 17.68 -17.98
N CYS A 143 1.01 18.89 -17.47
CA CYS A 143 -0.10 19.83 -17.28
C CYS A 143 -0.50 20.46 -18.62
N VAL A 144 -1.80 20.46 -18.95
CA VAL A 144 -2.32 21.12 -20.17
C VAL A 144 -2.43 22.63 -20.02
N ASP A 145 -2.40 23.15 -18.78
CA ASP A 145 -2.53 24.57 -18.51
C ASP A 145 -1.16 25.27 -18.52
N CYS A 146 -0.15 24.73 -17.81
CA CYS A 146 1.18 25.36 -17.68
C CYS A 146 2.31 24.65 -18.46
N ALA A 147 2.01 23.56 -19.18
CA ALA A 147 2.98 22.71 -19.87
C ALA A 147 4.08 22.07 -18.97
N GLY A 148 3.94 22.15 -17.64
CA GLY A 148 4.85 21.53 -16.69
C GLY A 148 4.87 20.01 -16.83
N LYS A 149 6.06 19.41 -16.72
CA LYS A 149 6.27 17.97 -16.71
C LYS A 149 6.71 17.53 -15.33
N PHE A 150 6.10 16.46 -14.82
CA PHE A 150 6.33 16.00 -13.45
C PHE A 150 6.51 14.49 -13.44
N ARG A 151 7.56 14.01 -12.76
CA ARG A 151 7.88 12.58 -12.63
C ARG A 151 7.35 11.98 -11.35
N SER A 152 6.88 12.80 -10.42
CA SER A 152 6.25 12.35 -9.19
C SER A 152 5.05 13.24 -8.81
N LYS A 153 4.15 12.66 -8.03
CA LYS A 153 3.02 13.40 -7.46
C LYS A 153 3.47 14.49 -6.49
N GLU A 154 4.57 14.26 -5.76
CA GLU A 154 5.15 15.24 -4.83
C GLU A 154 5.68 16.48 -5.57
N GLU A 155 6.46 16.27 -6.64
CA GLU A 155 6.96 17.33 -7.52
C GLU A 155 5.81 18.16 -8.11
N LEU A 156 4.75 17.48 -8.55
CA LEU A 156 3.54 18.09 -9.09
C LEU A 156 2.75 18.89 -8.03
N CYS A 157 2.56 18.34 -6.83
CA CYS A 157 1.79 19.00 -5.77
C CYS A 157 2.54 20.16 -5.11
N SER A 158 3.87 20.15 -5.12
CA SER A 158 4.71 21.23 -4.59
C SER A 158 4.93 22.37 -5.58
N SER A 159 4.58 22.16 -6.86
CA SER A 159 4.76 23.14 -7.93
C SER A 159 3.49 23.95 -8.17
N TYR A 160 3.61 25.28 -8.20
CA TYR A 160 2.50 26.17 -8.53
C TYR A 160 2.16 26.11 -10.03
N CYS A 161 0.86 26.02 -10.36
CA CYS A 161 0.37 26.19 -11.72
C CYS A 161 0.00 27.65 -11.94
N PRO A 162 0.80 28.45 -12.67
CA PRO A 162 0.31 29.73 -13.19
C PRO A 162 -0.78 29.39 -14.20
N ARG A 163 -2.02 29.76 -13.89
CA ARG A 163 -3.14 29.62 -14.82
C ARG A 163 -3.09 30.70 -15.89
#